data_AF-A0AAU6E388-F1
#
_entry.id   AF-A0AAU6E388-F1
#
_cell.length_a   1.000
_cell.length_b   1.000
_cell.length_c   1.000
_cell.angle_alpha   90.00
_cell.angle_beta   90.00
_cell.angle_gamma   90.00
#
_symmetry.space_group_name_H-M   'P 1'
#
loop_
_entity.id
_entity.type
_entity.pdbx_description
1 polymer ?
#
loop_
_entity_poly.entity_id
_entity_poly.type
_entity_poly.pdbx_seq_one_letter_code
_entity_poly.pdbx_strand_id
1 'polypeptide(L)'
;MSGAGGILGLQAGEDVNVDHRTPEDLAPPSAELRARELAALLARFHNIPADVHRLPSGKIVISVYYGLVARLDDACRFWWIVPVSEDRDRPLWTSAATPVAAAIRIAAHYRELRARPLVHLIRGGYLLADVLLEHHEAAAPV
;
A
#
# COMPACT_ATOMS: atom_id res chain seq x y z
N MET A 1 -26.37 -55.44 51.38
CA MET A 1 -25.96 -54.07 50.97
C MET A 1 -24.54 -54.24 50.41
N SER A 2 -24.37 -54.41 49.09
CA SER A 2 -24.12 -53.32 48.12
C SER A 2 -23.10 -52.30 48.66
N GLY A 3 -21.96 -52.01 48.05
CA GLY A 3 -21.69 -52.00 46.61
C GLY A 3 -20.32 -52.51 46.17
N ALA A 4 -20.30 -52.81 44.88
CA ALA A 4 -19.21 -53.28 44.05
C ALA A 4 -18.78 -52.16 43.08
N GLY A 5 -17.56 -52.30 42.53
CA GLY A 5 -17.14 -51.69 41.27
C GLY A 5 -16.68 -50.23 41.37
N GLY A 6 -15.70 -49.75 40.62
CA GLY A 6 -15.02 -50.31 39.46
C GLY A 6 -14.09 -49.22 38.93
N ILE A 7 -12.99 -49.66 38.34
CA ILE A 7 -11.88 -48.85 37.81
C ILE A 7 -12.23 -48.33 36.40
N LEU A 8 -11.66 -47.17 36.06
CA LEU A 8 -11.42 -46.60 34.71
C LEU A 8 -12.63 -46.10 33.88
N GLY A 9 -12.56 -44.81 33.55
CA GLY A 9 -13.24 -44.19 32.42
C GLY A 9 -12.34 -43.10 31.83
N LEU A 10 -11.42 -43.48 30.94
CA LEU A 10 -10.89 -42.61 29.89
C LEU A 10 -12.04 -42.29 28.93
N GLN A 11 -12.23 -41.02 28.57
CA GLN A 11 -12.51 -40.54 27.21
C GLN A 11 -12.51 -38.99 27.27
N ALA A 12 -11.52 -38.32 26.68
CA ALA A 12 -11.40 -38.00 25.25
C ALA A 12 -12.34 -36.86 24.84
N GLY A 13 -11.76 -35.72 24.51
CA GLY A 13 -12.44 -34.52 24.04
C GLY A 13 -11.49 -33.34 23.98
N GLU A 14 -10.30 -33.57 23.43
CA GLU A 14 -9.37 -32.52 23.03
C GLU A 14 -10.00 -31.84 21.81
N ASP A 15 -10.76 -30.76 22.04
CA ASP A 15 -11.21 -29.87 20.98
C ASP A 15 -9.99 -29.14 20.44
N VAL A 16 -9.23 -29.84 19.59
CA VAL A 16 -8.33 -29.22 18.65
C VAL A 16 -9.23 -28.42 17.71
N ASN A 17 -9.45 -27.15 18.07
CA ASN A 17 -9.98 -26.16 17.16
C ASN A 17 -8.92 -25.98 16.06
N VAL A 18 -8.96 -26.85 15.06
CA VAL A 18 -8.17 -26.73 13.84
C VAL A 18 -8.68 -25.47 13.18
N ASP A 19 -7.97 -24.38 13.43
CA ASP A 19 -8.18 -23.08 12.85
C ASP A 19 -8.22 -23.26 11.32
N HIS A 20 -9.42 -23.35 10.76
CA HIS A 20 -9.68 -23.51 9.33
C HIS A 20 -9.44 -22.19 8.56
N ARG A 21 -8.53 -21.34 9.05
CA ARG A 21 -7.99 -20.24 8.27
C ARG A 21 -7.34 -20.82 7.02
N THR A 22 -8.08 -20.74 5.93
CA THR A 22 -7.57 -20.96 4.59
C THR A 22 -6.32 -20.10 4.39
N PRO A 23 -5.32 -20.52 3.59
CA PRO A 23 -4.16 -19.67 3.29
C PRO A 23 -4.54 -18.30 2.70
N GLU A 24 -5.76 -18.18 2.19
CA GLU A 24 -6.40 -16.96 1.71
C GLU A 24 -6.76 -15.96 2.83
N ASP A 25 -7.00 -16.41 4.06
CA ASP A 25 -7.23 -15.55 5.24
C ASP A 25 -5.94 -14.96 5.83
N LEU A 26 -4.78 -15.48 5.40
CA LEU A 26 -3.46 -14.91 5.69
C LEU A 26 -2.97 -14.00 4.56
N ALA A 27 -3.79 -13.76 3.53
CA ALA A 27 -3.49 -12.72 2.57
C ALA A 27 -3.32 -11.40 3.36
N PRO A 28 -2.19 -10.67 3.20
CA PRO A 28 -2.09 -9.34 3.76
C PRO A 28 -3.33 -8.54 3.35
N PRO A 29 -3.86 -7.66 4.22
CA PRO A 29 -5.05 -6.86 3.91
C PRO A 29 -4.93 -6.36 2.47
N SER A 30 -5.94 -6.69 1.65
CA SER A 30 -5.86 -6.55 0.18
C SER A 30 -5.18 -5.24 -0.19
N ALA A 31 -4.27 -5.24 -1.16
CA ALA A 31 -3.46 -4.05 -1.50
C ALA A 31 -4.32 -2.78 -1.65
N GLU A 32 -5.58 -2.95 -2.07
CA GLU A 32 -6.58 -1.89 -2.15
C GLU A 32 -6.99 -1.32 -0.77
N LEU A 33 -7.20 -2.17 0.23
CA LEU A 33 -7.46 -1.74 1.60
C LEU A 33 -6.30 -0.90 2.14
N ARG A 34 -5.06 -1.34 1.91
CA ARG A 34 -3.86 -0.59 2.34
C ARG A 34 -3.72 0.74 1.60
N ALA A 35 -4.03 0.78 0.31
CA ALA A 35 -4.03 2.00 -0.48
C ALA A 35 -5.10 3.00 0.01
N ARG A 36 -6.32 2.51 0.29
CA ARG A 36 -7.41 3.30 0.86
C ARG A 36 -7.08 3.80 2.25
N GLU A 37 -6.42 2.99 3.08
CA GLU A 37 -5.93 3.40 4.39
C GLU A 37 -4.93 4.57 4.26
N LEU A 38 -3.95 4.46 3.36
CA LEU A 38 -3.01 5.56 3.10
C LEU A 38 -3.74 6.84 2.65
N ALA A 39 -4.68 6.73 1.71
CA ALA A 39 -5.47 7.88 1.25
C ALA A 39 -6.28 8.52 2.39
N ALA A 40 -6.90 7.70 3.24
CA ALA A 40 -7.63 8.17 4.40
C ALA A 40 -6.71 8.86 5.43
N LEU A 41 -5.51 8.34 5.67
CA LEU A 41 -4.53 8.95 6.57
C LEU A 41 -4.06 10.32 6.05
N LEU A 42 -3.79 10.43 4.75
CA LEU A 42 -3.42 11.70 4.09
C LEU A 42 -4.54 12.74 4.21
N ALA A 43 -5.78 12.34 3.96
CA ALA A 43 -6.93 13.23 4.07
C ALA A 43 -7.16 13.68 5.52
N ARG A 44 -7.22 12.74 6.47
CA ARG A 44 -7.61 13.02 7.87
C ARG A 44 -6.55 13.77 8.67
N PHE A 45 -5.28 13.41 8.53
CA PHE A 45 -4.21 13.95 9.37
C PHE A 45 -3.39 15.05 8.69
N HIS A 46 -3.44 15.13 7.36
CA HIS A 46 -2.63 16.10 6.63
C HIS A 46 -3.45 17.03 5.73
N ASN A 47 -4.77 16.82 5.62
CA ASN A 47 -5.66 17.56 4.72
C ASN A 47 -5.15 17.53 3.26
N ILE A 48 -4.64 16.37 2.84
CA ILE A 48 -4.12 16.13 1.49
C ILE A 48 -5.09 15.15 0.80
N PRO A 49 -5.79 15.57 -0.26
CA PRO A 49 -6.60 14.64 -1.06
C PRO A 49 -5.68 13.65 -1.78
N ALA A 50 -6.13 12.39 -1.87
CA ALA A 50 -5.42 11.36 -2.61
C ALA A 50 -6.44 10.42 -3.25
N ASP A 51 -6.24 10.14 -4.54
CA ASP A 51 -7.12 9.28 -5.34
C ASP A 51 -6.46 7.92 -5.56
N VAL A 52 -7.21 6.84 -5.29
CA VAL A 52 -6.74 5.47 -5.49
C VAL A 52 -7.26 4.96 -6.82
N HIS A 53 -6.36 4.46 -7.67
CA HIS A 53 -6.67 3.89 -8.97
C HIS A 53 -6.14 2.47 -9.07
N ARG A 54 -6.96 1.58 -9.64
CA ARG A 54 -6.56 0.23 -10.03
C ARG A 54 -6.25 0.22 -11.51
N LEU A 55 -5.05 -0.25 -11.87
CA LEU A 55 -4.61 -0.34 -13.26
C LEU A 55 -5.11 -1.64 -13.89
N PRO A 56 -5.21 -1.71 -15.24
CA PRO A 56 -5.52 -2.95 -15.94
C PRO A 56 -4.56 -4.11 -15.62
N SER A 57 -3.30 -3.79 -15.27
CA SER A 57 -2.30 -4.76 -14.82
C SER A 57 -2.55 -5.32 -13.40
N GLY A 58 -3.63 -4.89 -12.73
CA GLY A 58 -3.95 -5.28 -11.36
C GLY A 58 -3.22 -4.49 -10.28
N LYS A 59 -2.20 -3.70 -10.65
CA LYS A 59 -1.45 -2.83 -9.75
C LYS A 59 -2.31 -1.67 -9.25
N ILE A 60 -1.98 -1.18 -8.06
CA ILE A 60 -2.68 -0.06 -7.42
C ILE A 60 -1.75 1.13 -7.32
N VAL A 61 -2.25 2.28 -7.78
CA VAL A 61 -1.57 3.56 -7.72
C VAL A 61 -2.42 4.56 -6.94
N ILE A 62 -1.75 5.50 -6.29
CA ILE A 62 -2.32 6.50 -5.40
C ILE A 62 -1.80 7.84 -5.89
N SER A 63 -2.67 8.59 -6.54
CA SER A 63 -2.38 9.94 -7.02
C SER A 63 -2.55 10.92 -5.87
N VAL A 64 -1.49 11.65 -5.51
CA VAL A 64 -1.52 12.60 -4.38
C VAL A 64 -1.42 14.04 -4.88
N TYR A 65 -0.48 14.32 -5.78
CA TYR A 65 -0.26 15.65 -6.34
C TYR A 65 0.50 15.54 -7.67
N TYR A 66 0.60 16.65 -8.41
CA TYR A 66 1.39 16.71 -9.64
C TYR A 66 2.82 16.21 -9.40
N GLY A 67 3.21 15.12 -10.06
CA GLY A 67 4.52 14.52 -9.86
C GLY A 67 4.61 13.46 -8.74
N LEU A 68 3.64 13.45 -7.82
CA LEU A 68 3.68 12.64 -6.60
C LEU A 68 2.65 11.52 -6.67
N VAL A 69 3.12 10.37 -7.14
CA VAL A 69 2.32 9.15 -7.28
C VAL A 69 2.97 8.06 -6.45
N ALA A 70 2.18 7.44 -5.58
CA ALA A 70 2.58 6.24 -4.86
C ALA A 70 1.99 4.99 -5.52
N ARG A 71 2.66 3.86 -5.39
CA ARG A 71 2.22 2.54 -5.81
C ARG A 71 2.47 1.53 -4.71
N LEU A 72 1.76 0.41 -4.76
CA LEU A 72 2.09 -0.76 -3.95
C LEU A 72 2.84 -1.79 -4.80
N ASP A 73 3.87 -2.40 -4.23
CA ASP A 73 4.48 -3.61 -4.78
C ASP A 73 3.71 -4.88 -4.33
N ASP A 74 4.12 -6.03 -4.85
CA ASP A 74 3.51 -7.32 -4.53
C ASP A 74 3.69 -7.71 -3.05
N ALA A 75 4.70 -7.13 -2.38
CA ALA A 75 4.92 -7.26 -0.94
C ALA A 75 4.14 -6.22 -0.12
N CYS A 76 3.20 -5.49 -0.74
CA CYS A 76 2.40 -4.43 -0.14
C CYS A 76 3.21 -3.28 0.49
N ARG A 77 4.44 -3.02 0.03
CA ARG A 77 5.19 -1.82 0.39
C ARG A 77 4.79 -0.67 -0.52
N PHE A 78 4.73 0.51 0.07
CA PHE A 78 4.47 1.74 -0.68
C PHE A 78 5.78 2.23 -1.30
N TRP A 79 5.74 2.53 -2.59
CA TRP A 79 6.83 3.14 -3.34
C TRP A 79 6.32 4.40 -4.00
N TRP A 80 7.07 5.49 -3.96
CA TRP A 80 6.76 6.70 -4.72
C TRP A 80 8.02 7.36 -5.22
N ILE A 81 7.85 8.16 -6.28
CA ILE A 81 8.89 9.02 -6.80
C ILE A 81 8.70 10.40 -6.20
N VAL A 82 9.78 11.00 -5.73
CA VAL A 82 9.82 12.42 -5.41
C VAL A 82 10.37 13.16 -6.64
N PRO A 83 9.57 14.03 -7.28
CA PRO A 83 10.03 14.83 -8.41
C PRO A 83 11.27 15.63 -8.08
N VAL A 84 12.10 15.79 -9.10
CA VAL A 84 13.41 16.40 -8.98
C VAL A 84 13.30 17.83 -8.40
N SER A 85 14.15 18.14 -7.42
CA SER A 85 14.42 19.51 -6.99
C SER A 85 15.43 20.16 -7.92
N GLU A 86 15.48 21.50 -7.98
CA GLU A 86 16.51 22.22 -8.74
C GLU A 86 17.94 21.77 -8.38
N ASP A 87 18.14 21.29 -7.15
CA ASP A 87 19.42 20.77 -6.64
C ASP A 87 19.66 19.27 -6.88
N ARG A 88 18.78 18.57 -7.61
CA ARG A 88 18.97 17.15 -7.95
C ARG A 88 18.90 16.96 -9.45
N ASP A 89 19.74 16.09 -9.97
CA ASP A 89 19.71 15.69 -11.38
C ASP A 89 18.79 14.49 -11.64
N ARG A 90 18.33 13.80 -10.58
CA ARG A 90 17.58 12.55 -10.71
C ARG A 90 16.42 12.44 -9.72
N PRO A 91 15.27 11.88 -10.14
CA PRO A 91 14.17 11.54 -9.25
C PRO A 91 14.62 10.55 -8.18
N LEU A 92 14.12 10.72 -6.96
CA LEU A 92 14.40 9.79 -5.87
C LEU A 92 13.24 8.82 -5.71
N TRP A 93 13.52 7.54 -5.92
CA TRP A 93 12.62 6.47 -5.49
C TRP A 93 12.72 6.31 -3.98
N THR A 94 11.56 6.28 -3.34
CA THR A 94 11.49 6.11 -1.90
C THR A 94 10.36 5.19 -1.53
N SER A 95 10.43 4.58 -0.33
CA SER A 95 9.47 3.59 0.10
C SER A 95 9.20 3.59 1.58
N ALA A 96 8.02 3.07 1.94
CA ALA A 96 7.64 2.84 3.32
C ALA A 96 6.85 1.53 3.45
N ALA A 97 7.11 0.80 4.53
CA ALA A 97 6.49 -0.49 4.79
C ALA A 97 5.07 -0.38 5.35
N THR A 98 4.69 0.76 5.95
CA THR A 98 3.39 0.95 6.60
C THR A 98 2.65 2.16 6.04
N PRO A 99 1.30 2.16 6.04
CA PRO A 99 0.50 3.29 5.57
C PRO A 99 0.80 4.58 6.36
N VAL A 100 1.00 4.47 7.67
CA VAL A 100 1.34 5.60 8.54
C VAL A 100 2.70 6.22 8.17
N ALA A 101 3.74 5.39 8.02
CA ALA A 101 5.06 5.89 7.63
C ALA A 101 5.05 6.48 6.21
N ALA A 102 4.27 5.88 5.29
CA ALA A 102 4.06 6.43 3.96
C ALA A 102 3.36 7.80 4.03
N ALA A 103 2.26 7.92 4.78
CA ALA A 103 1.48 9.16 4.91
C ALA A 103 2.34 10.32 5.43
N ILE A 104 3.12 10.09 6.49
CA ILE A 104 4.01 11.11 7.08
C ILE A 104 5.01 11.64 6.04
N ARG A 105 5.67 10.72 5.33
CA ARG A 105 6.74 11.09 4.37
C ARG A 105 6.18 11.68 3.09
N ILE A 106 5.08 11.14 2.58
CA ILE A 106 4.35 11.71 1.43
C ILE A 106 3.86 13.11 1.78
N ALA A 107 3.33 13.35 2.99
CA ALA A 107 2.90 14.68 3.40
C ALA A 107 4.05 15.69 3.48
N ALA A 108 5.25 15.25 3.90
CA ALA A 108 6.45 16.10 3.87
C ALA A 108 6.81 16.49 2.44
N HIS A 109 6.91 15.53 1.53
CA HIS A 109 7.21 15.79 0.11
C HIS A 109 6.12 16.60 -0.58
N TYR A 110 4.85 16.38 -0.24
CA TYR A 110 3.74 17.19 -0.75
C TYR A 110 3.92 18.67 -0.42
N ARG A 111 4.30 19.00 0.82
CA ARG A 111 4.54 20.40 1.23
C ARG A 111 5.71 21.01 0.47
N GLU A 112 6.79 20.24 0.31
CA GLU A 112 7.96 20.67 -0.48
C GLU A 112 7.58 20.97 -1.94
N LEU A 113 6.79 20.10 -2.57
CA LEU A 113 6.35 20.28 -3.95
C LEU A 113 5.34 21.42 -4.10
N ARG A 114 4.42 21.57 -3.15
CA ARG A 114 3.40 22.63 -3.16
C ARG A 114 4.00 24.03 -3.00
N ALA A 115 5.17 24.14 -2.35
CA ALA A 115 5.90 25.39 -2.25
C ALA A 115 6.56 25.82 -3.58
N ARG A 116 6.61 24.94 -4.59
CA ARG A 116 7.25 25.21 -5.87
C ARG A 116 6.28 25.72 -6.93
N PRO A 117 6.75 26.51 -7.92
CA PRO A 117 5.91 26.89 -9.04
C PRO A 117 5.54 25.67 -9.90
N LEU A 118 4.26 25.57 -10.25
CA LEU A 118 3.68 24.43 -10.98
C LEU A 118 4.42 24.09 -12.29
N VAL A 119 4.95 25.11 -12.98
CA VAL A 119 5.68 24.96 -14.24
C VAL A 119 6.95 24.10 -14.10
N HIS A 120 7.61 24.14 -12.94
CA HIS A 120 8.80 23.31 -12.67
C HIS A 120 8.40 21.84 -12.44
N LEU A 121 7.22 21.60 -11.86
CA LEU A 121 6.70 20.26 -11.63
C LEU A 121 6.26 19.57 -12.92
N ILE A 122 5.62 20.31 -13.83
CA ILE A 122 5.16 19.79 -15.12
C ILE A 122 6.33 19.49 -16.05
N ARG A 123 7.37 20.34 -16.08
CA ARG A 123 8.60 20.08 -16.84
C ARG A 123 9.41 18.92 -16.30
N GLY A 124 9.23 18.56 -15.03
CA GLY A 124 9.92 17.46 -14.34
C GLY A 124 9.48 16.05 -14.74
N GLY A 125 8.40 15.89 -15.52
CA GLY A 125 8.14 14.69 -16.32
C GLY A 125 7.72 13.41 -15.59
N TYR A 126 7.06 13.49 -14.42
CA TYR A 126 6.50 12.31 -13.74
C TYR A 126 5.04 12.51 -13.34
N LEU A 127 4.20 12.86 -14.30
CA LEU A 127 2.75 12.85 -14.12
C LEU A 127 2.26 11.41 -13.93
N LEU A 128 1.03 11.26 -13.43
CA LEU A 128 0.37 9.94 -13.34
C LEU A 128 0.41 9.20 -14.69
N ALA A 129 0.31 9.94 -15.80
CA ALA A 129 0.44 9.40 -17.15
C ALA A 129 1.78 8.68 -17.40
N ASP A 130 2.89 9.20 -16.88
CA ASP A 130 4.22 8.61 -17.08
C ASP A 130 4.36 7.28 -16.33
N VAL A 131 3.81 7.20 -15.11
CA VAL A 131 3.73 5.95 -14.33
C VAL A 131 2.79 4.94 -14.99
N LEU A 132 1.69 5.40 -15.58
CA LEU A 132 0.75 4.56 -16.32
C LEU A 132 1.37 3.97 -17.59
N LEU A 133 2.17 4.76 -18.33
CA LEU A 133 2.86 4.32 -19.55
C LEU A 133 3.88 3.22 -19.26
N GLU A 134 4.73 3.39 -18.24
CA GLU A 134 5.69 2.34 -17.80
C GLU A 134 4.98 1.01 -17.49
N HIS A 135 3.74 1.06 -17.02
CA HIS A 135 2.97 -0.14 -16.65
C HIS A 135 2.14 -0.71 -17.80
N HIS A 136 1.91 0.06 -18.86
CA HIS A 136 1.28 -0.45 -20.08
C HIS A 136 2.29 -1.21 -20.95
N GLU A 137 3.51 -0.71 -21.07
CA GLU A 137 4.57 -1.38 -21.85
C GLU A 137 5.01 -2.71 -21.23
N ALA A 138 5.05 -2.80 -19.89
CA ALA A 138 5.39 -4.05 -19.19
C ALA A 138 4.32 -5.16 -19.29
N ALA A 139 3.15 -4.87 -19.87
CA ALA A 139 2.02 -5.79 -19.99
C ALA A 139 1.77 -6.29 -21.42
N ALA A 140 2.59 -5.91 -22.40
CA ALA A 140 2.53 -6.47 -23.75
C ALA A 140 3.34 -7.77 -23.82
N PRO A 141 2.70 -8.95 -23.95
CA PRO A 141 3.43 -10.17 -24.31
C PRO A 141 3.87 -10.05 -25.77
N VAL A 142 5.17 -10.31 -26.01
CA VAL A 142 5.71 -10.68 -27.33
C VAL A 142 5.35 -12.13 -27.60
#